data_AF-A0A7Y2B6B7-F1
#
_entry.id   AF-A0A7Y2B6B7-F1
#
_cell.length_a   1.000
_cell.length_b   1.000
_cell.length_c   1.000
_cell.angle_alpha   90.00
_cell.angle_beta   90.00
_cell.angle_gamma   90.00
#
_symmetry.space_group_name_H-M   'P 1'
#
loop_
_entity.id
_entity.type
_entity.pdbx_description
1 polymer ?
#
loop_
_entity_poly.entity_id
_entity_poly.type
_entity_poly.pdbx_seq_one_letter_code
_entity_poly.pdbx_strand_id
1 'polypeptide(L)'
;MKLESRISGVDWVLLVAVLIATIVIVPMHAKLVHFFCDDAYISFRYSQNFAEGNGLVYNVGERVEGYTNFLWVFLVGVLMKFGMGAETAALALGIFFLIATLKLAAVLTYRFTGSVGWSVL
;
A
#
# COMPACT_ATOMS: atom_id res chain seq x y z
N MET A 1 26.27 29.01 7.40
CA MET A 1 27.38 28.17 6.90
C MET A 1 27.36 26.87 7.69
N LYS A 2 27.08 25.75 7.01
CA LYS A 2 27.15 24.34 7.47
C LYS A 2 26.51 23.97 8.83
N LEU A 3 25.20 23.74 8.81
CA LEU A 3 24.57 22.78 9.72
C LEU A 3 24.69 21.41 9.05
N GLU A 4 25.83 20.75 9.23
CA GLU A 4 26.02 19.39 8.74
C GLU A 4 25.02 18.45 9.43
N SER A 5 24.27 17.78 8.58
CA SER A 5 23.21 16.82 8.87
C SER A 5 23.65 15.79 9.90
N ARG A 6 23.11 15.88 11.12
CA ARG A 6 23.27 14.85 12.15
C ARG A 6 22.27 13.70 11.92
N ILE A 7 22.36 13.10 10.74
CA ILE A 7 21.85 11.77 10.46
C ILE A 7 23.07 10.96 10.05
N SER A 8 23.46 10.06 10.93
CA SER A 8 24.63 9.21 10.76
C SER A 8 24.36 8.16 9.67
N GLY A 9 25.40 7.54 9.12
CA GLY A 9 25.23 6.40 8.22
C GLY A 9 24.39 5.26 8.83
N VAL A 10 24.33 5.17 10.16
CA VAL A 10 23.57 4.18 10.92
C VAL A 10 22.05 4.36 10.72
N ASP A 11 21.56 5.59 10.61
CA ASP A 11 20.12 5.86 10.47
C ASP A 11 19.56 5.38 9.12
N TRP A 12 20.36 5.52 8.05
CA TRP A 12 20.02 5.00 6.73
C TRP A 12 20.10 3.48 6.66
N VAL A 13 21.08 2.88 7.34
CA VAL A 13 21.20 1.42 7.45
C VAL A 13 19.99 0.84 8.17
N LEU A 14 19.53 1.48 9.26
CA LEU A 14 18.32 1.06 9.97
C LEU A 14 17.06 1.19 9.11
N LEU A 15 16.90 2.29 8.36
CA LEU A 15 15.77 2.45 7.45
C LEU A 15 15.75 1.36 6.38
N VAL A 16 16.90 1.08 5.76
CA VAL A 16 17.03 0.01 4.75
C VAL A 16 16.73 -1.36 5.38
N ALA A 17 17.23 -1.63 6.58
CA ALA A 17 16.95 -2.88 7.30
C ALA A 17 15.45 -3.05 7.60
N VAL A 18 14.76 -2.00 8.04
CA VAL A 18 13.30 -2.02 8.27
C VAL A 18 12.53 -2.25 6.96
N LEU A 19 12.93 -1.60 5.87
CA LEU A 19 12.30 -1.80 4.57
C LEU A 19 12.48 -3.23 4.06
N ILE A 20 13.69 -3.78 4.17
CA ILE A 20 13.98 -5.18 3.81
C ILE A 20 13.16 -6.13 4.69
N ALA A 21 13.15 -5.92 6.00
CA ALA A 21 12.36 -6.72 6.92
C ALA A 21 10.87 -6.68 6.57
N THR A 22 10.33 -5.52 6.19
CA THR A 22 8.93 -5.36 5.77
C THR A 22 8.64 -6.11 4.48
N ILE A 23 9.52 -6.02 3.48
CA ILE A 23 9.41 -6.73 2.19
C ILE A 23 9.39 -8.25 2.38
N VAL A 24 10.02 -8.78 3.42
CA VAL A 24 10.08 -10.23 3.69
C VAL A 24 8.97 -10.67 4.63
N ILE A 25 8.84 -10.04 5.80
CA ILE A 25 7.96 -10.49 6.89
C ILE A 25 6.49 -10.33 6.50
N VAL A 26 6.10 -9.23 5.85
CA VAL A 26 4.69 -8.96 5.52
C VAL A 26 4.12 -10.00 4.56
N PRO A 27 4.73 -10.27 3.39
CA PRO A 27 4.20 -11.32 2.50
C PRO A 27 4.30 -12.72 3.11
N MET A 28 5.31 -13.02 3.93
CA MET A 28 5.36 -14.29 4.67
C MET A 28 4.18 -14.43 5.63
N HIS A 29 3.92 -13.40 6.44
CA HIS A 29 2.79 -13.38 7.37
C HIS A 29 1.45 -13.48 6.63
N ALA A 30 1.29 -12.72 5.54
CA ALA A 30 0.08 -12.78 4.72
C ALA A 30 -0.18 -14.19 4.16
N LYS A 31 0.87 -14.89 3.70
CA LYS A 31 0.77 -16.28 3.25
C LYS A 31 0.48 -17.27 4.39
N LEU A 32 0.99 -17.02 5.59
CA LEU A 32 0.78 -17.93 6.71
C LEU A 32 -0.63 -17.80 7.30
N VAL A 33 -1.12 -16.57 7.40
CA VAL A 33 -2.43 -16.28 7.99
C VAL A 33 -3.55 -16.48 6.96
N HIS A 34 -3.26 -16.23 5.67
CA HIS A 34 -4.20 -16.39 4.55
C HIS A 34 -5.58 -15.78 4.82
N PHE A 35 -5.61 -14.66 5.54
CA PHE A 35 -6.85 -14.02 5.99
C PHE A 35 -7.10 -12.74 5.21
N PHE A 36 -8.28 -12.69 4.58
CA PHE A 36 -8.87 -11.47 4.06
C PHE A 36 -10.15 -11.22 4.83
N CYS A 37 -10.40 -9.96 5.18
CA CYS A 37 -11.68 -9.56 5.76
C CYS A 37 -12.79 -9.83 4.73
N ASP A 38 -13.92 -10.39 5.16
CA ASP A 38 -15.04 -10.73 4.28
C ASP A 38 -15.50 -9.54 3.43
N ASP A 39 -15.47 -8.33 3.99
CA ASP A 39 -15.80 -7.08 3.28
C ASP A 39 -14.90 -6.81 2.06
N ALA A 40 -13.67 -7.31 2.05
CA ALA A 40 -12.76 -7.17 0.91
C ALA A 40 -13.29 -7.88 -0.35
N TYR A 41 -14.04 -8.96 -0.18
CA TYR A 41 -14.61 -9.71 -1.31
C TYR A 41 -15.67 -8.92 -2.06
N ILE A 42 -16.35 -7.97 -1.41
CA ILE A 42 -17.24 -7.02 -2.09
C ILE A 42 -16.41 -6.23 -3.11
N SER A 43 -15.30 -5.63 -2.70
CA SER A 43 -14.40 -4.90 -3.61
C SER A 43 -13.82 -5.80 -4.71
N PHE A 44 -13.48 -7.06 -4.40
CA PHE A 44 -12.96 -8.01 -5.38
C PHE A 44 -13.99 -8.37 -6.44
N ARG A 45 -15.28 -8.49 -6.08
CA ARG A 45 -16.36 -8.72 -7.05
C ARG A 45 -16.47 -7.60 -8.08
N TYR A 46 -16.44 -6.34 -7.62
CA TYR A 46 -16.42 -5.18 -8.53
C TYR A 46 -15.16 -5.15 -9.39
N SER A 47 -14.00 -5.46 -8.80
CA SER A 47 -12.72 -5.51 -9.50
C SER A 47 -12.71 -6.57 -10.60
N GLN A 48 -13.31 -7.74 -10.31
CA GLN A 48 -13.45 -8.85 -11.25
C GLN A 48 -14.35 -8.47 -12.43
N ASN A 49 -15.55 -7.93 -12.17
CA ASN A 49 -16.46 -7.50 -13.24
C ASN A 49 -15.82 -6.41 -14.11
N PHE A 50 -15.06 -5.49 -13.51
CA PHE A 50 -14.29 -4.51 -14.27
C PHE A 50 -13.21 -5.16 -15.13
N ALA A 51 -12.50 -6.17 -14.60
CA ALA A 51 -11.47 -6.89 -15.33
C ALA A 51 -12.05 -7.66 -16.54
N GLU A 52 -13.22 -8.26 -16.36
CA GLU A 52 -13.98 -8.99 -17.40
C GLU A 52 -14.67 -8.08 -18.42
N GLY A 53 -14.64 -6.75 -18.22
CA GLY A 53 -15.25 -5.79 -19.15
C GLY A 53 -16.73 -5.49 -18.90
N ASN A 54 -17.32 -6.03 -17.83
CA ASN A 54 -18.71 -5.78 -17.43
C ASN A 54 -18.91 -4.40 -16.76
N GLY A 55 -17.81 -3.72 -16.42
CA GLY A 55 -17.80 -2.46 -15.71
C GLY A 55 -17.71 -2.63 -14.19
N LEU A 56 -17.71 -1.51 -13.46
CA LEU A 56 -17.66 -1.50 -12.00
C LEU A 56 -19.06 -1.73 -11.42
N VAL A 57 -19.53 -2.97 -11.52
CA VAL A 57 -20.84 -3.42 -11.02
C VAL A 57 -20.68 -4.62 -10.09
N TYR A 58 -21.65 -4.87 -9.22
CA TYR A 58 -21.69 -6.08 -8.40
C TYR A 58 -22.34 -7.24 -9.16
N ASN A 59 -23.55 -7.00 -9.68
CA ASN A 59 -24.29 -7.90 -10.56
C ASN A 59 -24.27 -7.36 -11.98
N VAL A 60 -23.96 -8.21 -12.95
CA VAL A 60 -23.97 -7.81 -14.37
C VAL A 60 -25.41 -7.51 -14.78
N GLY A 61 -25.63 -6.34 -15.39
CA GLY A 61 -26.95 -5.84 -15.76
C GLY A 61 -27.53 -4.81 -14.78
N GLU A 62 -27.03 -4.77 -13.54
CA GLU A 62 -27.41 -3.77 -12.54
C GLU A 62 -26.29 -2.75 -12.36
N ARG A 63 -26.59 -1.46 -12.54
CA ARG A 63 -25.61 -0.38 -12.37
C ARG A 63 -25.82 0.32 -11.04
N VAL A 64 -25.25 -0.27 -10.00
CA VAL A 64 -25.26 0.27 -8.64
C VAL A 64 -23.82 0.35 -8.14
N GLU A 65 -23.43 1.53 -7.62
CA GLU A 65 -22.15 1.74 -6.97
C GLU A 65 -22.29 1.41 -5.48
N GLY A 66 -21.75 0.26 -5.07
CA GLY A 66 -21.78 -0.22 -3.68
C GLY A 66 -20.39 -0.37 -3.05
N TYR A 67 -19.37 0.30 -3.59
CA TYR A 67 -18.03 0.36 -3.01
C TYR A 67 -17.74 1.77 -2.48
N THR A 68 -16.95 1.86 -1.41
CA THR A 68 -16.52 3.14 -0.80
C THR A 68 -15.05 3.46 -1.08
N ASN A 69 -14.40 2.63 -1.89
CA ASN A 69 -12.96 2.63 -2.15
C ASN A 69 -12.67 2.52 -3.67
N PHE A 70 -13.22 3.44 -4.47
CA PHE A 70 -13.12 3.44 -5.95
C PHE A 70 -11.70 3.18 -6.46
N LEU A 71 -10.71 3.94 -5.97
CA LEU A 71 -9.31 3.81 -6.41
C LEU A 71 -8.77 2.40 -6.16
N TRP A 72 -9.12 1.80 -5.03
CA TRP A 72 -8.69 0.44 -4.69
C TRP A 72 -9.29 -0.59 -5.63
N VAL A 73 -10.61 -0.56 -5.84
CA VAL A 73 -11.32 -1.46 -6.75
C VAL A 73 -10.76 -1.36 -8.18
N PHE A 74 -10.51 -0.14 -8.64
CA PHE A 74 -9.95 0.09 -9.96
C PHE A 74 -8.53 -0.49 -10.09
N LEU A 75 -7.64 -0.22 -9.13
CA LEU A 75 -6.26 -0.72 -9.18
C LEU A 75 -6.19 -2.25 -9.12
N VAL A 76 -6.97 -2.87 -8.23
CA VAL A 76 -7.05 -4.34 -8.15
C VAL A 76 -7.57 -4.90 -9.47
N GLY A 77 -8.66 -4.34 -10.01
CA GLY A 77 -9.23 -4.76 -11.28
C GLY A 77 -8.27 -4.61 -12.47
N VAL A 78 -7.45 -3.56 -12.50
CA VAL A 78 -6.39 -3.40 -13.52
C VAL A 78 -5.37 -4.53 -13.43
N LEU A 79 -4.89 -4.88 -12.24
CA LEU A 79 -3.96 -6.00 -12.07
C LEU A 79 -4.60 -7.35 -12.43
N MET A 80 -5.90 -7.52 -12.14
CA MET A 80 -6.65 -8.70 -12.55
C MET A 80 -6.76 -8.83 -14.07
N LYS A 81 -6.81 -7.73 -14.84
CA LYS A 81 -6.73 -7.79 -16.31
C LYS A 81 -5.42 -8.38 -16.82
N PHE A 82 -4.35 -8.30 -16.04
CA PHE A 82 -3.06 -8.93 -16.33
C PHE A 82 -2.97 -10.38 -15.81
N GLY A 83 -4.07 -10.97 -15.35
CA GLY A 83 -4.14 -12.38 -14.91
C GLY A 83 -3.79 -12.62 -13.46
N MET A 84 -3.61 -11.58 -12.64
CA MET A 84 -3.42 -11.75 -11.19
C MET A 84 -4.74 -12.11 -10.50
N GLY A 85 -4.70 -13.04 -9.54
CA GLY A 85 -5.83 -13.29 -8.63
C GLY A 85 -6.08 -12.07 -7.72
N ALA A 86 -7.34 -11.83 -7.36
CA ALA A 86 -7.74 -10.66 -6.58
C ALA A 86 -6.95 -10.50 -5.27
N GLU A 87 -6.80 -11.60 -4.52
CA GLU A 87 -6.01 -11.65 -3.28
C GLU A 87 -4.54 -11.28 -3.50
N THR A 88 -3.93 -11.82 -4.57
CA THR A 88 -2.52 -11.56 -4.89
C THR A 88 -2.32 -10.11 -5.33
N ALA A 89 -3.23 -9.58 -6.15
CA ALA A 89 -3.22 -8.19 -6.57
C ALA A 89 -3.38 -7.24 -5.38
N ALA A 90 -4.34 -7.51 -4.49
CA ALA A 90 -4.56 -6.77 -3.26
C ALA A 90 -3.33 -6.78 -2.34
N LEU A 91 -2.74 -7.95 -2.11
CA LEU A 91 -1.54 -8.07 -1.28
C LEU A 91 -0.35 -7.31 -1.88
N ALA A 92 -0.13 -7.43 -3.20
CA ALA A 92 0.95 -6.74 -3.89
C ALA A 92 0.80 -5.20 -3.78
N LEU A 93 -0.40 -4.68 -4.01
CA LEU A 93 -0.70 -3.25 -3.85
C LEU A 93 -0.56 -2.80 -2.39
N GLY A 94 -1.02 -3.61 -1.44
CA GLY A 94 -0.89 -3.32 -0.01
C GLY A 94 0.57 -3.17 0.42
N ILE A 95 1.43 -4.11 0.03
CA ILE A 95 2.88 -4.06 0.30
C ILE A 95 3.51 -2.83 -0.37
N PHE A 96 3.15 -2.56 -1.63
CA PHE A 96 3.64 -1.39 -2.36
C PHE A 96 3.31 -0.08 -1.64
N PHE A 97 2.05 0.12 -1.25
CA PHE A 97 1.61 1.34 -0.56
C PHE A 97 2.18 1.45 0.86
N LEU A 98 2.38 0.33 1.55
CA LEU A 98 3.07 0.32 2.85
C LEU A 98 4.50 0.87 2.72
N ILE A 99 5.28 0.33 1.77
CA ILE A 99 6.66 0.76 1.53
C ILE A 99 6.71 2.23 1.09
N ALA A 100 5.80 2.63 0.19
CA ALA A 100 5.72 4.00 -0.28
C ALA A 100 5.41 4.98 0.87
N THR A 101 4.47 4.62 1.75
CA THR A 101 4.08 5.43 2.90
C THR A 101 5.21 5.55 3.92
N LEU A 102 5.91 4.46 4.23
CA LEU A 102 7.07 4.48 5.13
C LEU A 102 8.19 5.37 4.59
N LYS A 103 8.50 5.26 3.30
CA LYS A 103 9.50 6.14 2.65
C LYS A 103 9.08 7.60 2.68
N LEU A 104 7.81 7.88 2.35
CA LEU A 104 7.29 9.25 2.36
C LEU A 104 7.35 9.84 3.78
N ALA A 105 6.91 9.08 4.79
CA ALA A 105 6.99 9.50 6.19
C ALA A 105 8.43 9.82 6.59
N ALA A 106 9.40 8.94 6.30
CA ALA A 106 10.81 9.18 6.60
C ALA A 106 11.35 10.46 5.92
N VAL A 107 11.00 10.68 4.65
CA VAL A 107 11.41 11.88 3.89
C VAL A 107 10.79 13.15 4.47
N LEU A 108 9.50 13.11 4.83
CA LEU A 108 8.82 14.26 5.41
C LEU A 108 9.38 14.58 6.81
N THR A 109 9.57 13.58 7.65
CA THR A 109 10.23 13.74 8.95
C THR A 109 11.62 14.36 8.79
N TYR A 110 12.41 13.90 7.82
CA TYR A 110 13.71 14.52 7.53
C TYR A 110 13.59 16.01 7.19
N ARG A 111 12.62 16.38 6.35
CA ARG A 111 12.40 17.77 5.93
C ARG A 111 11.91 18.66 7.09
N PHE A 112 11.03 18.15 7.95
CA PHE A 112 10.42 18.93 9.03
C PHE A 112 11.26 18.96 10.30
N THR A 113 11.86 17.84 10.72
CA THR A 113 12.73 17.81 11.92
C THR A 113 14.04 18.56 11.67
N GLY A 114 14.51 18.67 10.42
CA GLY A 114 15.57 19.61 10.05
C GLY A 114 15.22 21.10 10.26
N SER A 115 13.94 21.44 10.47
CA SER A 115 13.45 22.81 10.71
C SER A 115 13.00 23.09 12.15
N VAL A 116 12.77 22.04 12.96
CA VAL A 116 12.43 22.18 14.38
C VAL A 116 13.73 22.16 15.19
N GLY A 117 14.39 23.32 15.24
CA GLY A 117 15.46 23.56 16.19
C GLY A 117 14.90 23.45 17.61
N TRP A 118 15.33 22.44 18.36
CA TRP A 118 15.12 22.32 19.81
C TRP A 118 15.85 23.46 20.54
N SER A 119 15.34 24.68 20.42
CA SER A 119 15.92 25.90 20.99
C SER A 119 15.20 26.33 22.27
N VAL A 120 14.60 25.38 23.01
CA VAL A 120 13.77 25.68 24.20
C VAL A 120 14.23 24.90 25.45
N LEU A 121 15.45 24.38 25.46
CA LEU A 121 16.15 23.95 26.68
C LEU A 121 17.60 24.44 26.62
#